data_AF-A0A482V8I6-F1
#
_entry.id   AF-A0A482V8I6-F1
#
_cell.length_a   1.000
_cell.length_b   1.000
_cell.length_c   1.000
_cell.angle_alpha   90.00
_cell.angle_beta   90.00
_cell.angle_gamma   90.00
#
_symmetry.space_group_name_H-M   'P 1'
#
loop_
_entity.id
_entity.type
_entity.pdbx_description
1 polymer ?
#
loop_
_entity_poly.entity_id
_entity_poly.type
_entity_poly.pdbx_seq_one_letter_code
_entity_poly.pdbx_strand_id
1 'polypeptide(L)'
;ESIDVTNEEDETPTSGCGVSSSSGPLRPEPQPATGLTTGLYPSSHETIYETSARLLFMAVKWAKNLPSFASLPFRDQVILLEEAWSELFLLNAIQWCMPLDVSASPLFNINEHAKNGHSAADVRILADTLMRFKAIHVDPAEFACLKAIVLFRAETRGLKDPSQIENLQDQAQVMLWQHCRTQLPGQVARFGRLLLMLPLLRIVPASRVEAVFFQKTIGNTPMEKVLCDMYKN
;
A
#
# COMPACT_ATOMS: atom_id res chain seq x y z
N GLU A 1 -67.33 -8.86 -21.19
CA GLU A 1 -67.27 -7.75 -22.18
C GLU A 1 -67.07 -6.41 -21.47
N SER A 2 -66.81 -5.27 -22.12
CA SER A 2 -66.02 -4.92 -23.34
C SER A 2 -66.19 -3.43 -23.60
N ILE A 3 -65.15 -2.73 -24.11
CA ILE A 3 -65.20 -1.49 -24.93
C ILE A 3 -65.82 -0.25 -24.22
N ASP A 4 -65.14 0.86 -23.95
CA ASP A 4 -64.23 1.72 -24.75
C ASP A 4 -64.96 2.62 -25.78
N VAL A 5 -64.27 3.60 -26.39
CA VAL A 5 -64.73 4.66 -27.33
C VAL A 5 -65.75 5.68 -26.73
N THR A 6 -65.83 6.97 -27.12
CA THR A 6 -65.40 7.75 -28.32
C THR A 6 -64.99 9.22 -28.00
N ASN A 7 -63.99 9.75 -28.76
CA ASN A 7 -64.00 11.06 -29.49
C ASN A 7 -64.09 12.42 -28.73
N GLU A 8 -63.71 13.61 -29.27
CA GLU A 8 -62.99 14.05 -30.50
C GLU A 8 -62.38 15.49 -30.33
N GLU A 9 -61.40 15.83 -31.18
CA GLU A 9 -61.04 17.11 -31.90
C GLU A 9 -61.48 18.53 -31.41
N ASP A 10 -60.81 19.67 -31.74
CA ASP A 10 -59.46 19.95 -32.31
C ASP A 10 -58.72 21.01 -31.43
N GLU A 11 -58.19 22.21 -31.76
CA GLU A 11 -58.02 23.07 -32.96
C GLU A 11 -56.52 23.41 -33.21
N THR A 12 -56.13 23.76 -34.45
CA THR A 12 -54.90 24.55 -34.73
C THR A 12 -55.21 25.90 -35.40
N PRO A 13 -54.40 26.94 -35.15
CA PRO A 13 -53.80 27.65 -36.28
C PRO A 13 -52.34 28.12 -36.06
N THR A 14 -51.76 28.69 -37.11
CA THR A 14 -50.31 28.89 -37.32
C THR A 14 -49.79 30.32 -37.10
N SER A 15 -48.45 30.44 -37.09
CA SER A 15 -47.61 31.60 -37.46
C SER A 15 -47.13 32.57 -36.35
N GLY A 16 -45.94 33.15 -36.56
CA GLY A 16 -45.36 34.20 -35.69
C GLY A 16 -43.82 34.15 -35.54
N CYS A 17 -43.09 34.79 -36.46
CA CYS A 17 -41.63 34.89 -36.46
C CYS A 17 -41.07 35.65 -35.22
N GLY A 18 -39.90 35.24 -34.70
CA GLY A 18 -39.15 36.01 -33.68
C GLY A 18 -37.77 35.42 -33.36
N VAL A 19 -36.69 36.19 -33.57
CA VAL A 19 -35.30 35.75 -33.35
C VAL A 19 -34.78 36.26 -32.01
N SER A 20 -34.15 35.41 -31.20
CA SER A 20 -33.13 35.85 -30.23
C SER A 20 -32.25 34.69 -29.77
N SER A 21 -30.94 34.82 -29.97
CA SER A 21 -29.93 33.89 -29.47
C SER A 21 -29.59 34.19 -28.01
N SER A 22 -29.54 33.16 -27.18
CA SER A 22 -28.94 33.24 -25.84
C SER A 22 -28.16 31.97 -25.53
N SER A 23 -26.85 32.11 -25.33
CA SER A 23 -25.93 30.98 -25.12
C SER A 23 -25.93 30.56 -23.66
N GLY A 24 -26.74 29.54 -23.32
CA GLY A 24 -26.65 28.89 -22.01
C GLY A 24 -25.31 28.14 -21.84
N PRO A 25 -24.59 28.30 -20.72
CA PRO A 25 -23.33 27.59 -20.51
C PRO A 25 -23.58 26.07 -20.34
N LEU A 26 -22.87 25.27 -21.13
CA LEU A 26 -22.94 23.81 -21.04
C LEU A 26 -22.46 23.32 -19.68
N ARG A 27 -23.31 22.54 -19.00
CA ARG A 27 -22.98 21.85 -17.75
C ARG A 27 -21.86 20.82 -18.01
N PRO A 28 -20.69 20.90 -17.33
CA PRO A 28 -19.63 19.93 -17.53
C PRO A 28 -20.06 18.50 -17.16
N GLU A 29 -19.65 17.52 -17.95
CA GLU A 29 -19.71 16.11 -17.56
C GLU A 29 -18.82 15.85 -16.33
N PRO A 30 -19.20 14.91 -15.44
CA PRO A 30 -18.35 14.48 -14.34
C PRO A 30 -17.19 13.63 -14.87
N GLN A 31 -16.05 14.26 -15.14
CA GLN A 31 -14.82 13.56 -15.49
C GLN A 31 -14.43 12.54 -14.39
N PRO A 32 -13.99 11.33 -14.74
CA PRO A 32 -13.54 10.35 -13.75
C PRO A 32 -12.27 10.85 -13.05
N ALA A 33 -12.24 10.76 -11.72
CA ALA A 33 -11.18 11.32 -10.88
C ALA A 33 -9.88 10.48 -10.89
N THR A 34 -9.18 10.41 -12.01
CA THR A 34 -7.93 9.64 -12.22
C THR A 34 -6.66 10.31 -11.67
N GLY A 35 -6.76 11.49 -11.06
CA GLY A 35 -5.59 12.32 -10.70
C GLY A 35 -4.74 11.85 -9.52
N LEU A 36 -5.21 10.91 -8.67
CA LEU A 36 -4.55 10.58 -7.38
C LEU A 36 -3.87 9.19 -7.34
N THR A 37 -4.09 8.33 -8.32
CA THR A 37 -3.60 6.92 -8.29
C THR A 37 -2.37 6.70 -9.18
N THR A 38 -2.20 7.49 -10.24
CA THR A 38 -1.20 7.26 -11.30
C THR A 38 0.25 7.30 -10.81
N GLY A 39 0.56 8.09 -9.78
CA GLY A 39 1.92 8.21 -9.21
C GLY A 39 2.30 7.18 -8.14
N LEU A 40 1.40 6.24 -7.81
CA LEU A 40 1.64 5.23 -6.76
C LEU A 40 2.15 3.90 -7.33
N TYR A 41 1.66 3.52 -8.52
CA TYR A 41 2.11 2.33 -9.23
C TYR A 41 3.44 2.55 -9.96
N PRO A 42 4.27 1.50 -10.15
CA PRO A 42 5.48 1.62 -10.96
C PRO A 42 5.16 2.02 -12.40
N SER A 43 5.89 2.99 -12.94
CA SER A 43 5.79 3.31 -14.37
C SER A 43 6.49 2.23 -15.20
N SER A 44 6.13 2.07 -16.47
CA SER A 44 6.74 1.09 -17.39
C SER A 44 8.23 1.34 -17.70
N HIS A 45 8.84 2.37 -17.10
CA HIS A 45 10.24 2.73 -17.25
C HIS A 45 11.01 2.88 -15.92
N GLU A 46 10.37 2.74 -14.75
CA GLU A 46 11.09 2.72 -13.48
C GLU A 46 11.93 1.44 -13.35
N THR A 47 13.19 1.58 -12.95
CA THR A 47 14.02 0.43 -12.58
C THR A 47 13.55 -0.19 -11.25
N ILE A 48 13.98 -1.43 -11.00
CA ILE A 48 13.85 -2.11 -9.69
C ILE A 48 14.35 -1.19 -8.56
N TYR A 49 15.44 -0.47 -8.80
CA TYR A 49 16.14 0.35 -7.82
C TYR A 49 15.42 1.66 -7.50
N GLU A 50 14.88 2.36 -8.51
CA GLU A 50 14.06 3.57 -8.32
C GLU A 50 12.73 3.23 -7.64
N THR A 51 12.06 2.17 -8.12
CA THR A 51 10.84 1.65 -7.49
C THR A 51 11.08 1.30 -6.03
N SER A 52 12.21 0.66 -5.72
CA SER A 52 12.55 0.26 -4.34
C SER A 52 12.83 1.46 -3.44
N ALA A 53 13.58 2.46 -3.92
CA ALA A 53 13.82 3.71 -3.19
C ALA A 53 12.51 4.47 -2.92
N ARG A 54 11.61 4.55 -3.91
CA ARG A 54 10.28 5.18 -3.78
C ARG A 54 9.42 4.47 -2.74
N LEU A 55 9.39 3.14 -2.76
CA LEU A 55 8.62 2.33 -1.80
C LEU A 55 9.18 2.41 -0.37
N LEU A 56 10.50 2.45 -0.19
CA LEU A 56 11.13 2.66 1.12
C LEU A 56 10.81 4.06 1.65
N PHE A 57 10.93 5.10 0.82
CA PHE A 57 10.55 6.46 1.21
C PHE A 57 9.06 6.55 1.59
N MET A 58 8.15 5.88 0.85
CA MET A 58 6.74 5.77 1.23
C MET A 58 6.54 5.06 2.58
N ALA A 59 7.35 4.04 2.91
CA ALA A 59 7.30 3.36 4.19
C ALA A 59 7.75 4.26 5.35
N VAL A 60 8.89 4.94 5.20
CA VAL A 60 9.43 5.88 6.21
C VAL A 60 8.48 7.06 6.41
N LYS A 61 7.96 7.64 5.33
CA LYS A 61 7.00 8.75 5.36
C LYS A 61 5.66 8.34 5.97
N TRP A 62 5.20 7.11 5.75
CA TRP A 62 4.00 6.58 6.42
C TRP A 62 4.21 6.51 7.93
N ALA A 63 5.32 5.92 8.41
CA ALA A 63 5.62 5.81 9.84
C ALA A 63 5.75 7.20 10.51
N LYS A 64 6.52 8.11 9.91
CA LYS A 64 6.70 9.51 10.33
C LYS A 64 5.36 10.27 10.48
N ASN A 65 4.36 9.92 9.67
CA ASN A 65 3.05 10.57 9.66
C ASN A 65 2.02 9.91 10.62
N LEU A 66 2.34 8.81 11.31
CA LEU A 66 1.47 8.25 12.34
C LEU A 66 1.56 9.10 13.62
N PRO A 67 0.46 9.68 14.14
CA PRO A 67 0.50 10.49 15.37
C PRO A 67 1.06 9.72 16.57
N SER A 68 0.73 8.43 16.68
CA SER A 68 1.18 7.54 17.76
C SER A 68 2.66 7.14 17.66
N PHE A 69 3.30 7.34 16.50
CA PHE A 69 4.74 7.14 16.32
C PHE A 69 5.50 8.46 16.51
N ALA A 70 4.98 9.55 15.94
CA ALA A 70 5.55 10.89 16.08
C ALA A 70 5.57 11.41 17.54
N SER A 71 4.72 10.87 18.42
CA SER A 71 4.71 11.15 19.87
C SER A 71 5.73 10.36 20.69
N LEU A 72 6.37 9.33 20.13
CA LEU A 72 7.43 8.57 20.79
C LEU A 72 8.70 9.39 20.96
N PRO A 73 9.61 9.02 21.89
CA PRO A 73 10.95 9.60 21.94
C PRO A 73 11.67 9.43 20.58
N PHE A 74 12.28 10.50 20.03
CA PHE A 74 12.96 10.44 18.72
C PHE A 74 14.00 9.32 18.61
N ARG A 75 14.71 9.01 19.71
CA ARG A 75 15.64 7.88 19.77
C ARG A 75 14.96 6.52 19.55
N ASP A 76 13.75 6.36 20.08
CA ASP A 76 12.97 5.14 19.94
C ASP A 76 12.33 5.07 18.54
N GLN A 77 11.92 6.22 17.97
CA GLN A 77 11.50 6.30 16.55
C GLN A 77 12.61 5.80 15.61
N VAL A 78 13.85 6.23 15.80
CA VAL A 78 15.00 5.77 14.99
C VAL A 78 15.24 4.27 15.17
N ILE A 79 15.34 3.79 16.42
CA ILE A 79 15.57 2.37 16.74
C ILE A 79 14.50 1.46 16.10
N LEU A 80 13.21 1.82 16.20
CA LEU A 80 12.11 1.03 15.62
C LEU A 80 12.14 1.03 14.08
N LEU A 81 12.57 2.12 13.44
CA LEU A 81 12.73 2.15 11.98
C LEU A 81 13.93 1.34 11.51
N GLU A 82 15.08 1.43 12.20
CA GLU A 82 16.28 0.65 11.90
C GLU A 82 16.06 -0.87 12.06
N GLU A 83 15.21 -1.28 13.02
CA GLU A 83 14.80 -2.68 13.21
C GLU A 83 13.72 -3.15 12.21
N ALA A 84 12.77 -2.28 11.81
CA ALA A 84 11.58 -2.68 11.04
C ALA A 84 11.62 -2.36 9.54
N TRP A 85 12.59 -1.58 9.04
CA TRP A 85 12.56 -1.03 7.66
C TRP A 85 12.36 -2.08 6.56
N SER A 86 13.00 -3.25 6.68
CA SER A 86 12.99 -4.26 5.62
C SER A 86 11.62 -4.92 5.48
N GLU A 87 10.96 -5.22 6.60
CA GLU A 87 9.58 -5.73 6.63
C GLU A 87 8.57 -4.65 6.19
N LEU A 88 8.77 -3.39 6.59
CA LEU A 88 7.94 -2.27 6.14
C LEU A 88 8.09 -1.98 4.65
N PHE A 89 9.29 -2.11 4.10
CA PHE A 89 9.56 -2.06 2.67
C PHE A 89 8.85 -3.20 1.95
N LEU A 90 9.03 -4.46 2.40
CA LEU A 90 8.39 -5.62 1.78
C LEU A 90 6.85 -5.52 1.84
N LEU A 91 6.25 -5.07 2.94
CA LEU A 91 4.81 -4.83 3.02
C LEU A 91 4.32 -3.74 2.04
N ASN A 92 5.11 -2.70 1.77
CA ASN A 92 4.79 -1.72 0.73
C ASN A 92 4.97 -2.31 -0.68
N ALA A 93 6.09 -3.00 -0.96
CA ALA A 93 6.33 -3.64 -2.25
C ALA A 93 5.22 -4.65 -2.58
N ILE A 94 4.79 -5.45 -1.61
CA ILE A 94 3.67 -6.38 -1.74
C ILE A 94 2.37 -5.62 -1.99
N GLN A 95 2.02 -4.62 -1.17
CA GLN A 95 0.76 -3.87 -1.32
C GLN A 95 0.64 -3.20 -2.71
N TRP A 96 1.71 -2.56 -3.19
CA TRP A 96 1.69 -1.81 -4.46
C TRP A 96 1.95 -2.68 -5.71
N CYS A 97 2.53 -3.87 -5.57
CA CYS A 97 2.71 -4.82 -6.67
C CYS A 97 1.65 -5.92 -6.76
N MET A 98 0.83 -6.14 -5.72
CA MET A 98 -0.23 -7.18 -5.74
C MET A 98 -1.24 -7.05 -6.90
N PRO A 99 -1.61 -5.83 -7.39
CA PRO A 99 -2.45 -5.68 -8.58
C PRO A 99 -1.78 -6.10 -9.90
N LEU A 100 -0.44 -6.25 -9.90
CA LEU A 100 0.31 -6.79 -11.03
C LEU A 100 0.39 -8.32 -10.92
N ASP A 101 0.71 -8.98 -12.02
CA ASP A 101 1.23 -10.36 -11.95
C ASP A 101 2.71 -10.37 -11.57
N VAL A 102 3.16 -11.46 -10.94
CA VAL A 102 4.53 -11.58 -10.42
C VAL A 102 5.58 -11.52 -11.53
N SER A 103 5.22 -11.95 -12.74
CA SER A 103 6.01 -11.78 -13.97
C SER A 103 6.03 -10.33 -14.48
N ALA A 104 5.00 -9.54 -14.20
CA ALA A 104 4.88 -8.13 -14.61
C ALA A 104 5.49 -7.14 -13.60
N SER A 105 5.65 -7.52 -12.32
CA SER A 105 6.35 -6.71 -11.32
C SER A 105 7.87 -6.95 -11.37
N PRO A 106 8.71 -5.95 -11.71
CA PRO A 106 10.16 -6.12 -11.76
C PRO A 106 10.78 -6.54 -10.41
N LEU A 107 10.16 -6.16 -9.28
CA LEU A 107 10.65 -6.43 -7.93
C LEU A 107 10.61 -7.92 -7.52
N PHE A 108 9.82 -8.73 -8.23
CA PHE A 108 9.62 -10.15 -7.92
C PHE A 108 9.85 -11.08 -9.12
N ASN A 109 10.18 -10.52 -10.30
CA ASN A 109 10.45 -11.29 -11.51
C ASN A 109 11.86 -11.91 -11.47
N ILE A 110 11.92 -13.21 -11.24
CA ILE A 110 13.16 -14.01 -11.16
C ILE A 110 14.10 -13.78 -12.35
N ASN A 111 13.59 -13.54 -13.56
CA ASN A 111 14.42 -13.34 -14.75
C ASN A 111 15.14 -11.98 -14.73
N GLU A 112 14.48 -10.91 -14.27
CA GLU A 112 15.12 -9.60 -14.12
C GLU A 112 16.17 -9.59 -13.01
N HIS A 113 15.90 -10.31 -11.92
CA HIS A 113 16.87 -10.51 -10.84
C HIS A 113 18.07 -11.37 -11.28
N ALA A 114 17.87 -12.40 -12.10
CA ALA A 114 18.93 -13.22 -12.66
C ALA A 114 19.87 -12.41 -13.58
N LYS A 115 19.31 -11.56 -14.48
CA LYS A 115 20.10 -10.60 -15.28
C LYS A 115 20.95 -9.67 -14.40
N ASN A 116 20.43 -9.31 -13.22
CA ASN A 116 21.08 -8.41 -12.28
C ASN A 116 22.13 -9.08 -11.37
N GLY A 117 22.33 -10.39 -11.47
CA GLY A 117 23.26 -11.16 -10.64
C GLY A 117 22.75 -11.46 -9.22
N HIS A 118 21.46 -11.27 -8.96
CA HIS A 118 20.87 -11.49 -7.63
C HIS A 118 20.62 -12.98 -7.35
N SER A 119 20.55 -13.33 -6.06
CA SER A 119 20.26 -14.69 -5.59
C SER A 119 18.84 -15.15 -6.01
N ALA A 120 18.78 -16.08 -6.96
CA ALA A 120 17.51 -16.65 -7.44
C ALA A 120 16.73 -17.40 -6.34
N ALA A 121 17.39 -17.83 -5.26
CA ALA A 121 16.75 -18.44 -4.09
C ALA A 121 16.02 -17.40 -3.24
N ASP A 122 16.70 -16.32 -2.85
CA ASP A 122 16.11 -15.24 -2.05
C ASP A 122 14.93 -14.60 -2.81
N VAL A 123 15.09 -14.35 -4.11
CA VAL A 123 14.04 -13.76 -4.96
C VAL A 123 12.83 -14.69 -5.12
N ARG A 124 13.03 -16.01 -5.18
CA ARG A 124 11.93 -16.98 -5.17
C ARG A 124 11.16 -16.94 -3.83
N ILE A 125 11.87 -16.88 -2.70
CA ILE A 125 11.23 -16.76 -1.37
C ILE A 125 10.39 -15.49 -1.27
N LEU A 126 10.86 -14.37 -1.85
CA LEU A 126 10.09 -13.12 -1.92
C LEU A 126 8.85 -13.25 -2.83
N ALA A 127 8.99 -13.86 -4.01
CA ALA A 127 7.88 -14.12 -4.94
C ALA A 127 6.81 -15.05 -4.35
N ASP A 128 7.23 -16.14 -3.68
CA ASP A 128 6.34 -17.06 -2.96
C ASP A 128 5.63 -16.37 -1.79
N THR A 129 6.28 -15.38 -1.16
CA THR A 129 5.68 -14.57 -0.10
C THR A 129 4.64 -13.59 -0.67
N LEU A 130 4.95 -12.88 -1.75
CA LEU A 130 3.96 -12.07 -2.49
C LEU A 130 2.75 -12.91 -2.90
N MET A 131 2.95 -14.11 -3.44
CA MET A 131 1.84 -14.99 -3.84
C MET A 131 0.96 -15.42 -2.67
N ARG A 132 1.54 -15.69 -1.49
CA ARG A 132 0.77 -15.99 -0.27
C ARG A 132 -0.02 -14.76 0.21
N PHE A 133 0.54 -13.55 0.14
CA PHE A 133 -0.19 -12.30 0.42
C PHE A 133 -1.30 -12.02 -0.62
N LYS A 134 -1.08 -12.31 -1.91
CA LYS A 134 -2.10 -12.18 -2.98
C LYS A 134 -3.26 -13.16 -2.76
N ALA A 135 -2.98 -14.39 -2.34
CA ALA A 135 -3.98 -15.44 -2.12
C ALA A 135 -4.91 -15.23 -0.90
N ILE A 136 -4.48 -14.50 0.14
CA ILE A 136 -5.34 -14.14 1.28
C ILE A 136 -6.14 -12.84 1.04
N HIS A 137 -5.83 -12.10 -0.04
CA HIS A 137 -6.42 -10.81 -0.41
C HIS A 137 -6.39 -9.81 0.75
N VAL A 138 -5.20 -9.44 1.23
CA VAL A 138 -5.02 -8.41 2.28
C VAL A 138 -5.51 -7.05 1.77
N ASP A 139 -6.37 -6.37 2.52
CA ASP A 139 -6.89 -5.05 2.13
C ASP A 139 -6.03 -3.87 2.66
N PRO A 140 -6.23 -2.62 2.19
CA PRO A 140 -5.38 -1.49 2.57
C PRO A 140 -5.37 -1.14 4.06
N ALA A 141 -6.46 -1.40 4.80
CA ALA A 141 -6.54 -1.16 6.24
C ALA A 141 -5.86 -2.27 7.03
N GLU A 142 -5.98 -3.52 6.57
CA GLU A 142 -5.21 -4.65 7.10
C GLU A 142 -3.70 -4.44 6.88
N PHE A 143 -3.29 -3.97 5.69
CA PHE A 143 -1.90 -3.57 5.44
C PHE A 143 -1.40 -2.46 6.37
N ALA A 144 -2.24 -1.47 6.72
CA ALA A 144 -1.87 -0.43 7.66
C ALA A 144 -1.66 -1.00 9.08
N CYS A 145 -2.53 -1.90 9.53
CA CYS A 145 -2.39 -2.56 10.84
C CYS A 145 -1.18 -3.51 10.89
N LEU A 146 -0.94 -4.30 9.83
CA LEU A 146 0.21 -5.20 9.74
C LEU A 146 1.55 -4.42 9.75
N LYS A 147 1.63 -3.28 9.07
CA LYS A 147 2.80 -2.39 9.16
C LYS A 147 2.98 -1.82 10.57
N ALA A 148 1.90 -1.47 11.27
CA ALA A 148 1.97 -0.97 12.64
C ALA A 148 2.45 -2.06 13.62
N ILE A 149 1.96 -3.29 13.52
CA ILE A 149 2.43 -4.44 14.31
C ILE A 149 3.92 -4.74 14.06
N VAL A 150 4.38 -4.58 12.82
CA VAL A 150 5.80 -4.76 12.44
C VAL A 150 6.72 -3.67 12.99
N LEU A 151 6.22 -2.42 13.03
CA LEU A 151 6.93 -1.23 13.49
C LEU A 151 6.99 -1.12 15.02
N PHE A 152 5.89 -1.39 15.73
CA PHE A 152 5.82 -1.29 17.19
C PHE A 152 6.34 -2.59 17.86
N ARG A 153 7.66 -2.76 17.86
CA ARG A 153 8.35 -3.95 18.38
C ARG A 153 8.97 -3.68 19.76
N ALA A 154 8.25 -4.02 20.82
CA ALA A 154 8.64 -3.72 22.21
C ALA A 154 9.93 -4.45 22.66
N GLU A 155 10.26 -5.56 22.01
CA GLU A 155 11.43 -6.39 22.27
C GLU A 155 12.75 -5.77 21.74
N THR A 156 12.64 -4.67 20.98
CA THR A 156 13.80 -4.02 20.35
C THR A 156 14.76 -3.47 21.39
N ARG A 157 16.04 -3.81 21.27
CA ARG A 157 17.03 -3.49 22.30
C ARG A 157 17.30 -2.00 22.40
N GLY A 158 17.23 -1.49 23.63
CA GLY A 158 17.64 -0.14 23.95
C GLY A 158 16.55 0.92 23.85
N LEU A 159 15.30 0.58 23.54
CA LEU A 159 14.15 1.50 23.68
C LEU A 159 14.11 2.16 25.07
N LYS A 160 13.60 3.39 25.16
CA LYS A 160 13.41 4.13 26.41
C LYS A 160 12.12 3.70 27.12
N ASP A 161 11.03 3.47 26.39
CA ASP A 161 9.75 3.02 26.95
C ASP A 161 9.18 1.82 26.16
N PRO A 162 9.68 0.59 26.41
CA PRO A 162 9.16 -0.62 25.76
C PRO A 162 7.66 -0.83 25.97
N SER A 163 7.13 -0.47 27.15
CA SER A 163 5.72 -0.66 27.49
C SER A 163 4.81 0.29 26.70
N GLN A 164 5.25 1.52 26.38
CA GLN A 164 4.53 2.37 25.43
C GLN A 164 4.47 1.70 24.04
N ILE A 165 5.54 1.04 23.59
CA ILE A 165 5.56 0.36 22.29
C ILE A 165 4.65 -0.87 22.29
N GLU A 166 4.66 -1.66 23.36
CA GLU A 166 3.78 -2.83 23.57
C GLU A 166 2.31 -2.42 23.47
N ASN A 167 1.89 -1.37 24.19
CA ASN A 167 0.54 -0.82 24.13
C ASN A 167 0.13 -0.36 22.72
N LEU A 168 1.07 0.10 21.89
CA LEU A 168 0.80 0.50 20.50
C LEU A 168 0.71 -0.71 19.55
N GLN A 169 1.46 -1.77 19.81
CA GLN A 169 1.33 -3.04 19.09
C GLN A 169 -0.04 -3.67 19.37
N ASP A 170 -0.45 -3.73 20.64
CA ASP A 170 -1.76 -4.25 21.06
C ASP A 170 -2.92 -3.49 20.40
N GLN A 171 -2.85 -2.15 20.36
CA GLN A 171 -3.85 -1.33 19.66
C GLN A 171 -3.93 -1.70 18.17
N ALA A 172 -2.80 -1.91 17.49
CA ALA A 172 -2.78 -2.32 16.10
C ALA A 172 -3.33 -3.75 15.89
N GLN A 173 -3.07 -4.68 16.81
CA GLN A 173 -3.68 -6.02 16.80
C GLN A 173 -5.21 -5.96 17.02
N VAL A 174 -5.68 -5.17 17.98
CA VAL A 174 -7.11 -4.98 18.26
C VAL A 174 -7.82 -4.34 17.06
N MET A 175 -7.22 -3.33 16.42
CA MET A 175 -7.76 -2.73 15.19
C MET A 175 -7.88 -3.76 14.07
N LEU A 176 -6.83 -4.58 13.84
CA LEU A 176 -6.85 -5.64 12.82
C LEU A 176 -7.96 -6.66 13.10
N TRP A 177 -8.09 -7.12 14.35
CA TRP A 177 -9.14 -8.07 14.75
C TRP A 177 -10.56 -7.49 14.58
N GLN A 178 -10.79 -6.24 15.01
CA GLN A 178 -12.08 -5.55 14.84
C GLN A 178 -12.43 -5.41 13.35
N HIS A 179 -11.46 -5.02 12.52
CA HIS A 179 -11.64 -4.84 11.08
C HIS A 179 -11.98 -6.17 10.39
N CYS A 180 -11.18 -7.22 10.60
CA CYS A 180 -11.46 -8.55 10.03
C CYS A 180 -12.86 -9.07 10.43
N ARG A 181 -13.25 -8.89 11.70
CA ARG A 181 -14.56 -9.34 12.20
C ARG A 181 -15.73 -8.56 11.60
N THR A 182 -15.53 -7.27 11.29
CA THR A 182 -16.59 -6.37 10.79
C THR A 182 -16.75 -6.48 9.28
N GLN A 183 -15.63 -6.47 8.53
CA GLN A 183 -15.66 -6.52 7.06
C GLN A 183 -15.89 -7.92 6.51
N LEU A 184 -15.36 -8.95 7.17
CA LEU A 184 -15.35 -10.33 6.69
C LEU A 184 -15.80 -11.33 7.79
N PRO A 185 -17.01 -11.17 8.36
CA PRO A 185 -17.47 -11.97 9.51
C PRO A 185 -17.50 -13.49 9.27
N GLY A 186 -17.64 -13.93 8.02
CA GLY A 186 -17.54 -15.35 7.65
C GLY A 186 -16.12 -15.93 7.71
N GLN A 187 -15.08 -15.10 7.73
CA GLN A 187 -13.68 -15.52 7.80
C GLN A 187 -13.15 -15.47 9.25
N VAL A 188 -13.77 -16.21 10.18
CA VAL A 188 -13.44 -16.16 11.62
C VAL A 188 -11.96 -16.37 11.96
N ALA A 189 -11.20 -17.08 11.12
CA ALA A 189 -9.76 -17.31 11.29
C ALA A 189 -8.85 -16.23 10.66
N ARG A 190 -9.39 -15.18 10.02
CA ARG A 190 -8.64 -14.24 9.19
C ARG A 190 -7.56 -13.49 9.96
N PHE A 191 -7.89 -12.97 11.15
CA PHE A 191 -6.94 -12.29 12.04
C PHE A 191 -5.68 -13.13 12.28
N GLY A 192 -5.86 -14.39 12.74
CA GLY A 192 -4.73 -15.31 12.97
C GLY A 192 -3.96 -15.65 11.70
N ARG A 193 -4.66 -15.83 10.55
CA ARG A 193 -3.99 -16.06 9.25
C ARG A 193 -3.12 -14.86 8.83
N LEU A 194 -3.58 -13.63 9.06
CA LEU A 194 -2.82 -12.42 8.74
C LEU A 194 -1.61 -12.22 9.65
N LEU A 195 -1.71 -12.52 10.95
CA LEU A 195 -0.54 -12.53 11.84
C LEU A 195 0.50 -13.58 11.41
N LEU A 196 0.06 -14.77 10.99
CA LEU A 196 0.94 -15.82 10.46
C LEU A 196 1.64 -15.46 9.13
N MET A 197 1.26 -14.36 8.48
CA MET A 197 1.99 -13.83 7.32
C MET A 197 3.25 -13.05 7.71
N LEU A 198 3.30 -12.46 8.91
CA LEU A 198 4.41 -11.59 9.33
C LEU A 198 5.77 -12.32 9.43
N PRO A 199 5.87 -13.55 9.98
CA PRO A 199 7.14 -14.29 9.99
C PRO A 199 7.71 -14.57 8.59
N LEU A 200 6.88 -14.61 7.55
CA LEU A 200 7.33 -14.86 6.18
C LEU A 200 8.23 -13.72 5.64
N LEU A 201 8.01 -12.50 6.12
CA LEU A 201 8.81 -11.32 5.77
C LEU A 201 10.25 -11.44 6.29
N ARG A 202 10.47 -12.21 7.36
CA ARG A 202 11.78 -12.38 8.04
C ARG A 202 12.60 -13.55 7.52
N ILE A 203 12.07 -14.35 6.60
CA ILE A 203 12.80 -15.47 5.97
C ILE A 203 13.97 -14.92 5.12
N VAL A 204 13.79 -13.75 4.51
CA VAL A 204 14.85 -13.01 3.83
C VAL A 204 15.32 -11.89 4.77
N PRO A 205 16.52 -11.98 5.37
CA PRO A 205 16.98 -11.00 6.36
C PRO A 205 17.26 -9.63 5.73
N ALA A 206 17.25 -8.57 6.55
CA ALA A 206 17.39 -7.19 6.11
C ALA A 206 18.61 -6.95 5.17
N SER A 207 19.76 -7.57 5.46
CA SER A 207 20.97 -7.48 4.62
C SER A 207 20.85 -8.15 3.25
N ARG A 208 19.95 -9.13 3.07
CA ARG A 208 19.59 -9.68 1.75
C ARG A 208 18.63 -8.75 1.01
N VAL A 209 17.68 -8.13 1.70
CA VAL A 209 16.79 -7.10 1.14
C VAL A 209 17.63 -5.90 0.64
N GLU A 210 18.60 -5.45 1.43
CA GLU A 210 19.57 -4.40 1.08
C GLU A 210 20.35 -4.77 -0.19
N ALA A 211 20.99 -5.95 -0.21
CA ALA A 211 21.79 -6.43 -1.34
C ALA A 211 20.98 -6.52 -2.66
N VAL A 212 19.71 -6.93 -2.58
CA VAL A 212 18.85 -7.14 -3.75
C VAL A 212 18.22 -5.84 -4.28
N PHE A 213 17.80 -4.92 -3.40
CA PHE A 213 16.97 -3.77 -3.77
C PHE A 213 17.64 -2.41 -3.64
N PHE A 214 18.72 -2.28 -2.85
CA PHE A 214 19.29 -0.98 -2.48
C PHE A 214 20.79 -0.84 -2.76
N GLN A 215 21.57 -1.93 -2.71
CA GLN A 215 23.04 -1.87 -2.80
C GLN A 215 23.56 -1.18 -4.07
N LYS A 216 22.93 -1.37 -5.24
CA LYS A 216 23.34 -0.65 -6.48
C LYS A 216 22.99 0.84 -6.48
N THR A 217 22.07 1.28 -5.62
CA THR A 217 21.64 2.68 -5.45
C THR A 217 22.46 3.41 -4.39
N ILE A 218 22.73 2.74 -3.26
CA ILE A 218 23.35 3.36 -2.07
C ILE A 218 24.85 3.08 -1.96
N GLY A 219 25.37 2.13 -2.75
CA GLY A 219 26.78 1.73 -2.73
C GLY A 219 27.18 1.16 -1.36
N ASN A 220 28.19 1.77 -0.75
CA ASN A 220 28.66 1.42 0.60
C ASN A 220 28.02 2.28 1.70
N THR A 221 26.91 2.98 1.41
CA THR A 221 26.20 3.80 2.40
C THR A 221 25.34 2.89 3.29
N PRO A 222 25.55 2.86 4.63
CA PRO A 222 24.77 2.01 5.53
C PRO A 222 23.29 2.41 5.54
N MET A 223 22.40 1.43 5.63
CA MET A 223 20.95 1.64 5.49
C MET A 223 20.41 2.57 6.58
N GLU A 224 20.95 2.52 7.79
CA GLU A 224 20.67 3.40 8.93
C GLU A 224 20.84 4.88 8.54
N LYS A 225 21.90 5.22 7.80
CA LYS A 225 22.11 6.59 7.32
C LYS A 225 21.05 6.98 6.27
N VAL A 226 20.71 6.07 5.35
CA VAL A 226 19.69 6.31 4.32
C VAL A 226 18.31 6.51 4.95
N LEU A 227 17.96 5.71 5.96
CA LEU A 227 16.75 5.87 6.76
C LEU A 227 16.75 7.21 7.51
N CYS A 228 17.86 7.57 8.15
CA CYS A 228 18.02 8.84 8.85
C CYS A 228 17.84 10.04 7.90
N ASP A 229 18.36 9.97 6.68
CA ASP A 229 18.21 11.03 5.68
C ASP A 229 16.81 11.05 5.06
N MET A 230 16.17 9.88 4.83
CA MET A 230 14.75 9.81 4.46
C MET A 230 13.80 10.32 5.56
N TYR A 231 14.16 10.18 6.84
CA TYR A 231 13.33 10.63 7.97
C TYR A 231 13.38 12.14 8.19
N LYS A 232 14.45 12.82 7.77
CA LYS A 232 14.57 14.29 7.84
C LYS A 232 13.70 14.98 6.79
N ASN A 233 13.62 14.42 5.59
CA ASN A 233 12.85 14.93 4.44
C ASN A 233 11.33 14.64 4.52
#